data_AF-A0A1W1HUA8-F1
#
_entry.id   AF-A0A1W1HUA8-F1
#
_cell.length_a   1.000
_cell.length_b   1.000
_cell.length_c   1.000
_cell.angle_alpha   90.00
_cell.angle_beta   90.00
_cell.angle_gamma   90.00
#
_symmetry.space_group_name_H-M   'P 1'
#
loop_
_entity.id
_entity.type
_entity.pdbx_description
1 polymer ?
#
loop_
_entity_poly.entity_id
_entity_poly.type
_entity_poly.pdbx_seq_one_letter_code
_entity_poly.pdbx_strand_id
1 'polypeptide(L)'
;MKGRIACSADRLSLLEAAMISSVVEPNAFQIGKQYQAERRVQMTDASDTEVTSSVMGNSGLYEQTIRLIDGHLEAKCSCTLSEQPICRHGVAALLEYQRWSKARVVPKPRVAAPRPEAEKPAAPVVSSGDMKLSELNQFTEWMQRTVQAIQAGKPLPDQPSIGPGLVLTWTQVIQQMDERRRESEVAQVELDGDIRNREAVVARLTQDLEASVNESKSLQVICRDLQREIEAQKAAVSKTTDLARQVEQVEVEVKAMAALLTDKGRRLEGLSDTCRDVSSMLKSLGKA
;
A
#
# COMPACT_ATOMS: atom_id res chain seq x y z
N MET A 1 -18.48 -2.04 -12.80
CA MET A 1 -18.82 -0.69 -13.33
C MET A 1 -18.26 -0.51 -14.75
N LYS A 2 -18.93 0.25 -15.62
CA LYS A 2 -18.40 0.69 -16.94
C LYS A 2 -18.78 2.15 -17.17
N GLY A 3 -17.85 2.94 -17.71
CA GLY A 3 -18.10 4.32 -18.14
C GLY A 3 -17.39 4.65 -19.44
N ARG A 4 -17.93 5.61 -20.19
CA ARG A 4 -17.45 6.01 -21.52
C ARG A 4 -17.50 7.53 -21.63
N ILE A 5 -16.39 8.15 -22.03
CA ILE A 5 -16.24 9.60 -22.16
C ILE A 5 -15.74 9.91 -23.55
N ALA A 6 -16.31 10.90 -24.24
CA ALA A 6 -15.74 11.40 -25.49
C ALA A 6 -14.36 12.00 -25.22
N CYS A 7 -13.34 11.57 -25.96
CA CYS A 7 -11.95 11.89 -25.70
C CYS A 7 -11.21 12.15 -27.01
N SER A 8 -10.69 13.37 -27.17
CA SER A 8 -9.88 13.76 -28.32
C SER A 8 -8.40 13.42 -28.15
N ALA A 9 -8.01 12.78 -27.05
CA ALA A 9 -6.62 12.40 -26.82
C ALA A 9 -6.31 11.07 -27.51
N ASP A 10 -5.23 11.05 -28.29
CA ASP A 10 -4.75 9.84 -28.98
C ASP A 10 -3.92 8.93 -28.06
N ARG A 11 -3.48 9.45 -26.91
CA ARG A 11 -2.65 8.74 -25.92
C ARG A 11 -3.12 9.04 -24.49
N LEU A 12 -3.11 8.03 -23.64
CA LEU A 12 -3.49 8.14 -22.22
C LEU A 12 -2.57 9.10 -21.44
N SER A 13 -1.32 9.29 -21.90
CA SER A 13 -0.35 10.17 -21.24
C SER A 13 -0.71 11.65 -21.34
N LEU A 14 -1.53 12.02 -22.33
CA LEU A 14 -2.01 13.39 -22.56
C LEU A 14 -3.19 13.76 -21.64
N LEU A 15 -3.78 12.80 -20.91
CA LEU A 15 -4.91 13.03 -20.03
C LEU A 15 -4.48 13.63 -18.69
N GLU A 16 -4.14 14.91 -18.67
CA GLU A 16 -3.69 15.62 -17.47
C GLU A 16 -4.68 15.55 -16.30
N ALA A 17 -4.14 15.60 -15.08
CA ALA A 17 -4.93 15.62 -13.85
C ALA A 17 -6.08 16.66 -13.87
N ALA A 18 -5.86 17.83 -14.49
CA ALA A 18 -6.89 18.85 -14.66
C ALA A 18 -8.03 18.39 -15.58
N MET A 19 -7.72 17.70 -16.68
CA MET A 19 -8.71 17.13 -17.60
C MET A 19 -9.51 16.03 -16.90
N ILE A 20 -8.82 15.13 -16.19
CA ILE A 20 -9.47 14.06 -15.41
C ILE A 20 -10.41 14.66 -14.36
N SER A 21 -9.97 15.68 -13.61
CA SER A 21 -10.79 16.35 -12.60
C SER A 21 -12.02 17.05 -13.18
N SER A 22 -12.01 17.44 -14.45
CA SER A 22 -13.13 18.14 -15.09
C SER A 22 -14.27 17.22 -15.52
N VAL A 23 -14.01 15.92 -15.64
CA VAL A 23 -14.97 14.93 -16.18
C VAL A 23 -15.45 13.91 -15.15
N VAL A 24 -14.89 13.92 -13.93
CA VAL A 24 -15.27 12.99 -12.85
C VAL A 24 -15.86 13.73 -11.66
N GLU A 25 -16.58 13.02 -10.80
CA GLU A 25 -17.09 13.60 -9.56
C GLU A 25 -15.95 14.11 -8.66
N PRO A 26 -16.08 15.30 -8.03
CA PRO A 26 -15.01 15.88 -7.21
C PRO A 26 -14.52 14.95 -6.09
N ASN A 27 -15.44 14.23 -5.45
CA ASN A 27 -15.10 13.28 -4.38
C ASN A 27 -14.31 12.08 -4.91
N ALA A 28 -14.73 11.52 -6.05
CA ALA A 28 -14.00 10.44 -6.72
C ALA A 28 -12.58 10.88 -7.10
N PHE A 29 -12.42 12.13 -7.55
CA PHE A 29 -11.10 12.68 -7.86
C PHE A 29 -10.19 12.78 -6.63
N GLN A 30 -10.70 13.34 -5.53
CA GLN A 30 -9.91 13.48 -4.30
C GLN A 30 -9.47 12.14 -3.73
N ILE A 31 -10.38 11.17 -3.64
CA ILE A 31 -10.05 9.83 -3.14
C ILE A 31 -9.10 9.11 -4.10
N GLY A 32 -9.30 9.23 -5.41
CA GLY A 32 -8.39 8.66 -6.40
C GLY A 32 -6.97 9.23 -6.30
N LYS A 33 -6.86 10.55 -6.06
CA LYS A 33 -5.57 11.20 -5.80
C LYS A 33 -4.91 10.68 -4.52
N GLN A 34 -5.69 10.46 -3.46
CA GLN A 34 -5.20 9.86 -2.22
C GLN A 34 -4.65 8.45 -2.46
N TYR A 35 -5.40 7.59 -3.16
CA TYR A 35 -4.96 6.23 -3.47
C TYR A 35 -3.67 6.20 -4.30
N GLN A 36 -3.51 7.13 -5.24
CA GLN A 36 -2.29 7.27 -6.02
C GLN A 36 -1.10 7.76 -5.17
N ALA A 37 -1.32 8.71 -4.25
CA ALA A 37 -0.30 9.23 -3.35
C ALA A 37 0.19 8.17 -2.35
N GLU A 38 -0.72 7.34 -1.85
CA GLU A 38 -0.44 6.22 -0.94
C GLU A 38 0.10 4.97 -1.66
N ARG A 39 0.39 5.06 -2.97
CA ARG A 39 0.92 3.95 -3.80
C ARG A 39 0.06 2.68 -3.77
N ARG A 40 -1.27 2.85 -3.71
CA ARG A 40 -2.24 1.73 -3.71
C ARG A 40 -2.55 1.19 -5.10
N VAL A 41 -1.89 1.69 -6.14
CA VAL A 41 -2.13 1.32 -7.54
C VAL A 41 -0.95 0.49 -8.04
N GLN A 42 -1.23 -0.70 -8.55
CA GLN A 42 -0.27 -1.54 -9.23
C GLN A 42 -0.65 -1.65 -10.72
N MET A 43 0.24 -1.20 -11.59
CA MET A 43 0.07 -1.35 -13.04
C MET A 43 0.45 -2.78 -13.44
N THR A 44 -0.49 -3.53 -14.02
CA THR A 44 -0.24 -4.90 -14.49
C THR A 44 0.18 -4.91 -15.95
N ASP A 45 -0.47 -4.08 -16.77
CA ASP A 45 -0.09 -3.86 -18.17
C ASP A 45 -0.41 -2.42 -18.57
N ALA A 46 0.40 -1.83 -19.43
CA ALA A 46 0.24 -0.43 -19.80
C ALA A 46 0.90 -0.12 -21.14
N SER A 47 0.10 0.42 -22.05
CA SER A 47 0.46 0.91 -23.38
C SER A 47 0.04 2.38 -23.53
N ASP A 48 0.21 2.96 -24.71
CA ASP A 48 -0.22 4.35 -24.97
C ASP A 48 -1.74 4.52 -25.02
N THR A 49 -2.50 3.44 -25.30
CA THR A 49 -3.96 3.48 -25.50
C THR A 49 -4.73 2.62 -24.51
N GLU A 50 -4.08 1.71 -23.80
CA GLU A 50 -4.70 0.83 -22.80
C GLU A 50 -3.86 0.72 -21.53
N VAL A 51 -4.50 0.75 -20.38
CA VAL A 51 -3.89 0.46 -19.08
C VAL A 51 -4.76 -0.51 -18.30
N THR A 52 -4.13 -1.55 -17.77
CA THR A 52 -4.72 -2.52 -16.84
C THR A 52 -4.00 -2.43 -15.50
N SER A 53 -4.77 -2.48 -14.42
CA SER A 53 -4.31 -2.14 -13.09
C SER A 53 -5.09 -2.83 -12.00
N SER A 54 -4.45 -2.99 -10.84
CA SER A 54 -5.09 -3.41 -9.59
C SER A 54 -4.95 -2.29 -8.57
N VAL A 55 -6.07 -1.83 -8.01
CA VAL A 55 -6.14 -0.74 -7.04
C VAL A 55 -6.64 -1.26 -5.70
N MET A 56 -5.86 -1.06 -4.65
CA MET A 56 -6.24 -1.42 -3.28
C MET A 56 -7.17 -0.35 -2.70
N GLY A 57 -8.48 -0.61 -2.75
CA GLY A 57 -9.48 0.20 -2.08
C GLY A 57 -9.63 -0.19 -0.61
N ASN A 58 -10.47 0.55 0.12
CA ASN A 58 -10.66 0.30 1.56
C ASN A 58 -11.31 -1.05 1.88
N SER A 59 -12.05 -1.63 0.92
CA SER A 59 -12.79 -2.90 1.10
C SER A 59 -12.20 -4.07 0.33
N GLY A 60 -11.04 -3.89 -0.33
CA GLY A 60 -10.40 -4.95 -1.10
C GLY A 60 -9.62 -4.47 -2.32
N LEU A 61 -9.11 -5.44 -3.09
CA LEU A 61 -8.41 -5.20 -4.34
C LEU A 61 -9.40 -5.15 -5.51
N TYR A 62 -9.29 -4.12 -6.34
CA TYR A 62 -10.16 -3.91 -7.50
C TYR A 62 -9.34 -3.89 -8.79
N GLU A 63 -9.76 -4.68 -9.76
CA GLU A 63 -9.16 -4.70 -11.08
C GLU A 63 -9.83 -3.65 -11.96
N GLN A 64 -9.01 -2.99 -12.77
CA GLN A 64 -9.42 -1.89 -13.61
C GLN A 64 -8.68 -1.92 -14.94
N THR A 65 -9.45 -1.75 -16.01
CA THR A 65 -8.96 -1.55 -17.37
C THR A 65 -9.49 -0.22 -17.91
N ILE A 66 -8.61 0.60 -18.48
CA ILE A 66 -8.96 1.86 -19.12
C ILE A 66 -8.38 1.88 -20.53
N ARG A 67 -9.20 2.25 -21.52
CA ARG A 67 -8.83 2.22 -22.93
C ARG A 67 -9.28 3.45 -23.68
N LEU A 68 -8.46 3.90 -24.63
CA LEU A 68 -8.82 4.82 -25.70
C LEU A 68 -9.18 4.02 -26.94
N ILE A 69 -10.48 4.00 -27.28
CA ILE A 69 -11.01 3.31 -28.46
C ILE A 69 -11.98 4.26 -29.17
N ASP A 70 -11.82 4.43 -30.48
CA ASP A 70 -12.72 5.20 -31.36
C ASP A 70 -13.03 6.62 -30.84
N GLY A 71 -12.01 7.35 -30.36
CA GLY A 71 -12.18 8.70 -29.80
C GLY A 71 -12.95 8.73 -28.48
N HIS A 72 -13.00 7.62 -27.75
CA HIS A 72 -13.63 7.51 -26.44
C HIS A 72 -12.68 6.89 -25.42
N LEU A 73 -12.73 7.42 -24.20
CA LEU A 73 -12.11 6.84 -23.01
C LEU A 73 -13.13 5.89 -22.35
N GLU A 74 -12.90 4.59 -22.47
CA GLU A 74 -13.66 3.57 -21.76
C GLU A 74 -12.96 3.17 -20.47
N ALA A 75 -13.67 3.21 -19.34
CA ALA A 75 -13.17 2.74 -18.05
C ALA A 75 -14.04 1.60 -17.54
N LYS A 76 -13.40 0.48 -17.20
CA LYS A 76 -14.03 -0.69 -16.56
C LYS A 76 -13.33 -0.95 -15.23
N CYS A 77 -14.13 -1.13 -14.19
CA CYS A 77 -13.63 -1.46 -12.86
C CYS A 77 -14.50 -2.56 -12.24
N SER A 78 -13.88 -3.47 -11.49
CA SER A 78 -14.58 -4.54 -10.77
C SER A 78 -15.38 -4.04 -9.56
N CYS A 79 -15.23 -2.78 -9.16
CA CYS A 79 -16.00 -2.21 -8.05
C CYS A 79 -17.50 -2.04 -8.39
N THR A 80 -18.31 -2.01 -7.33
CA THR A 80 -19.77 -1.81 -7.36
C THR A 80 -20.19 -0.36 -7.16
N LEU A 81 -19.23 0.58 -7.08
CA LEU A 81 -19.50 2.00 -6.91
C LEU A 81 -20.33 2.57 -8.09
N SER A 82 -21.26 3.46 -7.78
CA SER A 82 -22.13 4.15 -8.74
C SER A 82 -21.56 5.44 -9.31
N GLU A 83 -20.31 5.78 -8.94
CA GLU A 83 -19.60 6.95 -9.46
C GLU A 83 -19.55 6.89 -10.98
N GLN A 84 -19.83 7.99 -11.68
CA GLN A 84 -19.74 8.08 -13.14
C GLN A 84 -18.95 9.33 -13.53
N PRO A 85 -18.26 9.34 -14.68
CA PRO A 85 -18.03 8.25 -15.61
C PRO A 85 -16.85 7.34 -15.23
N ILE A 86 -16.04 7.75 -14.24
CA ILE A 86 -14.89 6.99 -13.76
C ILE A 86 -14.92 7.02 -12.23
N CYS A 87 -14.77 5.87 -11.59
CA CYS A 87 -14.70 5.79 -10.14
C CYS A 87 -13.35 6.23 -9.60
N ARG A 88 -13.26 6.43 -8.28
CA ARG A 88 -12.03 6.73 -7.54
C ARG A 88 -10.85 5.80 -7.91
N HIS A 89 -11.10 4.51 -8.15
CA HIS A 89 -10.06 3.56 -8.56
C HIS A 89 -9.51 3.89 -9.95
N GLY A 90 -10.39 4.30 -10.87
CA GLY A 90 -9.98 4.65 -12.22
C GLY A 90 -9.27 5.97 -12.31
N VAL A 91 -9.67 6.93 -11.49
CA VAL A 91 -8.91 8.16 -11.32
C VAL A 91 -7.51 7.83 -10.80
N ALA A 92 -7.40 7.00 -9.76
CA ALA A 92 -6.10 6.60 -9.22
C ALA A 92 -5.21 5.93 -10.29
N ALA A 93 -5.79 5.03 -11.09
CA ALA A 93 -5.09 4.35 -12.18
C ALA A 93 -4.61 5.32 -13.28
N LEU A 94 -5.43 6.29 -13.70
CA LEU A 94 -5.01 7.31 -14.68
C LEU A 94 -3.90 8.20 -14.14
N LEU A 95 -4.01 8.68 -12.90
CA LEU A 95 -3.00 9.51 -12.26
C LEU A 95 -1.67 8.74 -12.06
N GLU A 96 -1.76 7.45 -11.76
CA GLU A 96 -0.59 6.56 -11.68
C GLU A 96 0.08 6.41 -13.04
N TYR A 97 -0.71 6.14 -14.09
CA TYR A 97 -0.23 6.06 -15.46
C TYR A 97 0.46 7.35 -15.91
N GLN A 98 -0.08 8.52 -15.55
CA GLN A 98 0.57 9.81 -15.83
C GLN A 98 1.94 9.91 -15.18
N ARG A 99 2.05 9.56 -13.90
CA ARG A 99 3.34 9.56 -13.19
C ARG A 99 4.33 8.61 -13.84
N TRP A 100 3.89 7.40 -14.15
CA TRP A 100 4.69 6.35 -14.78
C TRP A 100 5.15 6.72 -16.19
N SER A 101 4.27 7.32 -17.00
CA SER A 101 4.60 7.79 -18.35
C SER A 101 5.56 8.98 -18.32
N LYS A 102 5.35 9.97 -17.44
CA LYS A 102 6.30 11.08 -17.24
C LYS A 102 7.67 10.60 -16.78
N ALA A 103 7.75 9.62 -15.89
CA ALA A 103 9.01 9.01 -15.46
C ALA A 103 9.77 8.29 -16.58
N ARG A 104 9.09 7.89 -17.67
CA ARG A 104 9.74 7.38 -18.88
C ARG A 104 10.16 8.47 -19.88
N VAL A 105 9.48 9.61 -19.88
CA VAL A 105 9.78 10.74 -20.79
C VAL A 105 10.92 11.60 -20.23
N VAL A 106 11.06 11.72 -18.90
CA VAL A 106 12.31 12.16 -18.30
C VAL A 106 13.39 11.18 -18.77
N PRO A 107 14.47 11.63 -19.43
CA PRO A 107 15.52 10.73 -19.86
C PRO A 107 16.13 10.11 -18.61
N LYS A 108 15.70 8.88 -18.31
CA LYS A 108 16.56 7.91 -17.62
C LYS A 108 17.90 7.98 -18.37
N PRO A 109 19.05 8.19 -17.70
CA PRO A 109 20.32 8.00 -18.37
C PRO A 109 20.24 6.58 -18.94
N ARG A 110 20.19 6.50 -20.26
CA ARG A 110 20.15 5.22 -20.96
C ARG A 110 21.43 4.52 -20.54
N VAL A 111 21.31 3.50 -19.68
CA VAL A 111 22.22 2.37 -19.75
C VAL A 111 22.07 1.88 -21.18
N ALA A 112 23.06 2.19 -22.01
CA ALA A 112 23.04 1.90 -23.42
C ALA A 112 23.03 0.38 -23.59
N ALA A 113 21.85 -0.18 -23.88
CA ALA A 113 21.80 -1.42 -24.62
C ALA A 113 22.54 -1.17 -25.96
N PRO A 114 23.37 -2.11 -26.46
CA PRO A 114 24.10 -1.93 -27.70
C PRO A 114 23.08 -1.75 -28.83
N ARG A 115 23.04 -0.54 -29.40
CA ARG A 115 22.19 -0.26 -30.56
C ARG A 115 22.83 -0.96 -31.77
N PRO A 116 22.07 -1.69 -32.61
CA PRO A 116 22.57 -2.11 -33.91
C PRO A 116 22.86 -0.85 -34.73
N GLU A 117 24.03 -0.81 -35.36
CA GLU A 117 24.47 0.26 -36.24
C GLU A 117 23.38 0.58 -37.28
N ALA A 118 22.91 1.83 -37.26
CA ALA A 118 22.14 2.41 -38.35
C ALA A 118 22.96 3.56 -38.93
N GLU A 119 23.56 3.24 -40.08
CA GLU A 119 23.97 4.11 -41.19
C GLU A 119 24.77 5.37 -40.87
N LYS A 120 26.09 5.21 -41.06
CA LYS A 120 27.06 6.20 -41.54
C LYS A 120 26.41 7.42 -42.23
N PRO A 121 26.70 8.66 -41.76
CA PRO A 121 27.06 9.71 -42.69
C PRO A 121 28.38 9.30 -43.33
N ALA A 122 28.45 9.34 -44.66
CA ALA A 122 29.65 9.07 -45.42
C ALA A 122 30.86 9.78 -44.80
N ALA A 123 31.77 8.99 -44.21
CA ALA A 123 33.11 9.45 -43.93
C ALA A 123 33.71 9.95 -45.25
N PRO A 124 34.49 11.04 -45.26
CA PRO A 124 35.26 11.38 -46.44
C PRO A 124 36.10 10.14 -46.77
N VAL A 125 36.11 9.79 -48.05
CA VAL A 125 36.95 8.76 -48.64
C VAL A 125 38.30 8.77 -47.93
N VAL A 126 38.62 7.67 -47.24
CA VAL A 126 39.95 7.47 -46.67
C VAL A 126 40.88 7.50 -47.87
N SER A 127 41.52 8.65 -48.10
CA SER A 127 42.68 8.68 -48.97
C SER A 127 43.63 7.66 -48.38
N SER A 128 44.04 6.69 -49.20
CA SER A 128 45.15 5.79 -48.94
C SER A 128 46.39 6.66 -48.71
N GLY A 129 46.53 7.20 -47.49
CA GLY A 129 47.64 8.04 -47.09
C GLY A 129 48.78 7.13 -46.69
N ASP A 130 49.93 7.33 -47.31
CA ASP A 130 51.16 6.62 -46.99
C ASP A 130 51.40 6.62 -45.47
N MET A 131 51.22 5.45 -44.86
CA MET A 131 51.46 5.27 -43.44
C MET A 131 52.96 5.29 -43.21
N LYS A 132 53.47 6.35 -42.59
CA LYS A 132 54.91 6.49 -42.36
C LYS A 132 55.35 5.48 -41.31
N LEU A 133 56.39 4.70 -41.63
CA LEU A 133 56.97 3.71 -40.72
C LEU A 133 57.39 4.32 -39.37
N SER A 134 57.78 5.59 -39.36
CA SER A 134 58.11 6.35 -38.14
C SER A 134 56.91 6.57 -37.22
N GLU A 135 55.72 6.83 -37.77
CA GLU A 135 54.47 6.99 -36.99
C GLU A 135 54.02 5.65 -36.42
N LEU A 136 54.17 4.57 -37.19
CA LEU A 136 53.89 3.21 -36.74
C LEU A 136 54.83 2.77 -35.61
N ASN A 137 56.12 3.13 -35.69
CA ASN A 137 57.10 2.81 -34.65
C ASN A 137 56.78 3.57 -33.34
N GLN A 138 56.48 4.87 -33.44
CA GLN A 138 56.05 5.67 -32.28
C GLN A 138 54.75 5.14 -31.65
N PHE A 139 53.79 4.71 -32.46
CA PHE A 139 52.58 4.06 -31.99
C PHE A 139 52.86 2.73 -31.29
N THR A 140 53.75 1.90 -31.84
CA THR A 140 54.10 0.61 -31.23
C THR A 140 54.73 0.78 -29.85
N GLU A 141 55.64 1.74 -29.72
CA GLU A 141 56.27 2.08 -28.44
C GLU A 141 55.26 2.62 -27.43
N TRP A 142 54.35 3.50 -27.88
CA TRP A 142 53.25 3.99 -27.04
C TRP A 142 52.27 2.87 -26.65
N MET A 143 51.94 1.97 -27.57
CA MET A 143 51.08 0.81 -27.31
C MET A 143 51.68 -0.12 -26.26
N GLN A 144 52.99 -0.32 -26.28
CA GLN A 144 53.66 -1.15 -25.29
C GLN A 144 53.56 -0.55 -23.88
N ARG A 145 53.71 0.78 -23.76
CA ARG A 145 53.46 1.50 -22.50
C ARG A 145 51.99 1.48 -22.09
N THR A 146 51.07 1.57 -23.05
CA THR A 146 49.62 1.47 -22.83
C THR A 146 49.23 0.12 -22.26
N VAL A 147 49.73 -0.98 -22.84
CA VAL A 147 49.48 -2.33 -22.33
C VAL A 147 50.01 -2.50 -20.90
N GLN A 148 51.21 -2.00 -20.62
CA GLN A 148 51.77 -2.03 -19.26
C GLN A 148 50.94 -1.21 -18.27
N ALA A 149 50.44 -0.04 -18.68
CA ALA A 149 49.58 0.79 -17.84
C ALA A 149 48.25 0.08 -17.50
N ILE A 150 47.61 -0.54 -18.51
CA ILE A 150 46.37 -1.30 -18.31
C ILE A 150 46.60 -2.48 -17.35
N GLN A 151 47.67 -3.25 -17.54
CA GLN A 151 48.02 -4.38 -16.67
C GLN A 151 48.30 -3.93 -15.23
N ALA A 152 48.87 -2.74 -15.06
CA ALA A 152 49.14 -2.15 -13.75
C ALA A 152 47.93 -1.38 -13.16
N GLY A 153 46.79 -1.32 -13.86
CA GLY A 153 45.61 -0.54 -13.44
C GLY A 153 45.83 0.98 -13.42
N LYS A 154 46.83 1.48 -14.14
CA LYS A 154 47.21 2.90 -14.19
C LYS A 154 46.51 3.63 -15.35
N PRO A 155 46.44 4.98 -15.31
CA PRO A 155 45.96 5.77 -16.45
C PRO A 155 46.82 5.55 -17.69
N LEU A 156 46.19 5.66 -18.86
CA LEU A 156 46.89 5.55 -20.13
C LEU A 156 47.94 6.66 -20.27
N PRO A 157 49.09 6.36 -20.90
CA PRO A 157 50.12 7.36 -21.17
C PRO A 157 49.66 8.40 -22.20
N ASP A 158 50.19 9.62 -22.07
CA ASP A 158 49.89 10.73 -22.96
C ASP A 158 50.10 10.41 -24.43
N GLN A 159 49.33 11.10 -25.27
CA GLN A 159 49.33 10.86 -26.70
C GLN A 159 50.70 11.17 -27.33
N PRO A 160 51.29 10.27 -28.13
CA PRO A 160 52.50 10.57 -28.88
C PRO A 160 52.21 11.65 -29.94
N SER A 161 53.20 12.49 -30.23
CA SER A 161 53.10 13.57 -31.21
C SER A 161 53.14 13.03 -32.65
N ILE A 162 52.06 12.35 -33.06
CA ILE A 162 51.88 11.75 -34.37
C ILE A 162 51.16 12.74 -35.30
N GLY A 163 51.57 12.80 -36.56
CA GLY A 163 50.91 13.62 -37.57
C GLY A 163 49.45 13.22 -37.80
N PRO A 164 48.62 14.10 -38.39
CA PRO A 164 47.24 13.77 -38.73
C PRO A 164 47.20 12.58 -39.72
N GLY A 165 46.54 11.50 -39.32
CA GLY A 165 46.49 10.24 -40.08
C GLY A 165 45.83 9.09 -39.31
N LEU A 166 45.83 7.89 -39.89
CA LEU A 166 45.16 6.70 -39.33
C LEU A 166 45.68 6.31 -37.93
N VAL A 167 46.99 6.44 -37.71
CA VAL A 167 47.63 6.09 -36.44
C VAL A 167 47.14 6.99 -35.31
N LEU A 168 46.98 8.30 -35.57
CA LEU A 168 46.40 9.24 -34.62
C LEU A 168 44.96 8.86 -34.27
N THR A 169 44.16 8.48 -35.28
CA THR A 169 42.77 8.03 -35.07
C THR A 169 42.71 6.80 -34.17
N TRP A 170 43.59 5.81 -34.36
CA TRP A 170 43.64 4.63 -33.50
C TRP A 170 43.99 4.98 -32.05
N THR A 171 44.98 5.84 -31.85
CA THR A 171 45.35 6.32 -30.52
C THR A 171 44.18 7.03 -29.83
N GLN A 172 43.45 7.89 -30.54
CA GLN A 172 42.26 8.57 -30.01
C GLN A 172 41.15 7.59 -29.65
N VAL A 173 40.88 6.60 -30.50
CA VAL A 173 39.87 5.57 -30.22
C VAL A 173 40.23 4.81 -28.96
N ILE A 174 41.50 4.41 -28.78
CA ILE A 174 41.96 3.68 -27.59
C ILE A 174 41.79 4.52 -26.33
N GLN A 175 42.13 5.82 -26.36
CA GLN A 175 41.91 6.73 -25.24
C GLN A 175 40.42 6.88 -24.90
N GLN A 176 39.56 7.03 -25.91
CA GLN A 176 38.11 7.09 -25.70
C GLN A 176 37.55 5.78 -25.14
N MET A 177 38.10 4.62 -25.50
CA MET A 177 37.68 3.34 -24.90
C MET A 177 38.03 3.28 -23.42
N ASP A 178 39.25 3.70 -23.02
CA ASP A 178 39.68 3.67 -21.62
C ASP A 178 38.92 4.67 -20.76
N GLU A 179 38.63 5.87 -21.27
CA GLU A 179 37.82 6.85 -20.55
C GLU A 179 36.41 6.32 -20.28
N ARG A 180 35.74 5.79 -21.33
CA ARG A 180 34.40 5.19 -21.16
C ARG A 180 34.43 3.99 -20.21
N ARG A 181 35.51 3.20 -20.21
CA ARG A 181 35.69 2.11 -19.25
C ARG A 181 35.76 2.66 -17.83
N ARG A 182 36.57 3.69 -17.57
CA ARG A 182 36.67 4.31 -16.23
C ARG A 182 35.35 4.90 -15.76
N GLU A 183 34.66 5.64 -16.62
CA GLU A 183 33.32 6.18 -16.32
C GLU A 183 32.36 5.04 -15.95
N SER A 184 32.40 3.93 -16.69
CA SER A 184 31.58 2.75 -16.40
C SER A 184 31.94 2.08 -15.07
N GLU A 185 33.23 2.00 -14.71
CA GLU A 185 33.67 1.42 -13.43
C GLU A 185 33.20 2.27 -12.25
N VAL A 186 33.29 3.60 -12.35
CA VAL A 186 32.78 4.52 -11.33
C VAL A 186 31.28 4.36 -11.18
N ALA A 187 30.53 4.37 -12.28
CA ALA A 187 29.08 4.17 -12.26
C ALA A 187 28.69 2.81 -11.67
N GLN A 188 29.47 1.76 -11.94
CA GLN A 188 29.24 0.43 -11.37
C GLN A 188 29.43 0.43 -9.85
N VAL A 189 30.49 1.06 -9.34
CA VAL A 189 30.72 1.19 -7.89
C VAL A 189 29.59 1.96 -7.21
N GLU A 190 29.10 3.04 -7.83
CA GLU A 190 27.96 3.79 -7.31
C GLU A 190 26.69 2.94 -7.27
N LEU A 191 26.37 2.23 -8.35
CA LEU A 191 25.21 1.34 -8.41
C LEU A 191 25.29 0.20 -7.40
N ASP A 192 26.46 -0.41 -7.21
CA ASP A 192 26.68 -1.44 -6.20
C ASP A 192 26.45 -0.90 -4.78
N GLY A 193 26.88 0.33 -4.52
CA GLY A 193 26.59 1.04 -3.25
C GLY A 193 25.09 1.25 -3.05
N ASP A 194 24.40 1.70 -4.10
CA ASP A 194 22.97 1.94 -4.13
C ASP A 194 22.14 0.65 -3.89
N ILE A 195 22.58 -0.47 -4.47
CA ILE A 195 21.97 -1.79 -4.25
C ILE A 195 22.11 -2.20 -2.80
N ARG A 196 23.32 -2.15 -2.24
CA ARG A 196 23.56 -2.53 -0.83
C ARG A 196 22.74 -1.67 0.14
N ASN A 197 22.62 -0.37 -0.13
CA ASN A 197 21.80 0.51 0.70
C ASN A 197 20.31 0.14 0.62
N ARG A 198 19.80 -0.15 -0.59
CA ARG A 198 18.42 -0.62 -0.77
C ARG A 198 18.17 -1.96 -0.09
N GLU A 199 19.10 -2.90 -0.17
CA GLU A 199 19.04 -4.19 0.52
C GLU A 199 18.97 -4.01 2.04
N ALA A 200 19.79 -3.12 2.60
CA ALA A 200 19.76 -2.81 4.04
C ALA A 200 18.41 -2.21 4.47
N VAL A 201 17.83 -1.32 3.66
CA VAL A 201 16.50 -0.75 3.92
C VAL A 201 15.41 -1.82 3.87
N VAL A 202 15.46 -2.72 2.87
CA VAL A 202 14.50 -3.83 2.75
C VAL A 202 14.60 -4.77 3.95
N ALA A 203 15.80 -5.12 4.38
CA ALA A 203 16.01 -5.96 5.56
C ALA A 203 15.40 -5.33 6.82
N ARG A 204 15.64 -4.02 7.03
CA ARG A 204 15.06 -3.29 8.15
C ARG A 204 13.53 -3.23 8.11
N LEU A 205 12.95 -2.88 6.96
CA LEU A 205 11.48 -2.83 6.82
C LEU A 205 10.84 -4.20 7.01
N THR A 206 11.52 -5.27 6.60
CA THR A 206 11.07 -6.65 6.83
C THR A 206 11.04 -6.97 8.32
N GLN A 207 12.10 -6.60 9.06
CA GLN A 207 12.17 -6.78 10.51
C GLN A 207 11.08 -5.97 11.24
N ASP A 208 10.87 -4.72 10.85
CA ASP A 208 9.84 -3.85 11.44
C ASP A 208 8.43 -4.42 11.19
N LEU A 209 8.18 -4.99 10.00
CA LEU A 209 6.92 -5.64 9.66
C LEU A 209 6.69 -6.91 10.52
N GLU A 210 7.71 -7.75 10.69
CA GLU A 210 7.61 -8.95 11.54
C GLU A 210 7.32 -8.59 13.00
N ALA A 211 7.98 -7.55 13.53
CA ALA A 211 7.72 -7.03 14.87
C ALA A 211 6.27 -6.56 15.03
N SER A 212 5.77 -5.77 14.08
CA SER A 212 4.39 -5.27 14.07
C SER A 212 3.36 -6.40 13.98
N VAL A 213 3.62 -7.43 13.18
CA VAL A 213 2.76 -8.61 13.08
C VAL A 213 2.70 -9.36 14.42
N ASN A 214 3.84 -9.51 15.12
CA ASN A 214 3.87 -10.17 16.42
C ASN A 214 3.13 -9.37 17.50
N GLU A 215 3.28 -8.04 17.50
CA GLU A 215 2.54 -7.15 18.39
C GLU A 215 1.03 -7.23 18.13
N SER A 216 0.61 -7.20 16.86
CA SER A 216 -0.79 -7.35 16.48
C SER A 216 -1.40 -8.69 16.92
N LYS A 217 -0.66 -9.79 16.80
CA LYS A 217 -1.09 -11.11 17.30
C LYS A 217 -1.25 -11.09 18.82
N SER A 218 -0.32 -10.49 19.55
CA SER A 218 -0.40 -10.35 21.01
C SER A 218 -1.65 -9.55 21.42
N LEU A 219 -1.87 -8.39 20.80
CA LEU A 219 -3.06 -7.57 21.04
C LEU A 219 -4.36 -8.32 20.70
N GLN A 220 -4.37 -9.12 19.62
CA GLN A 220 -5.52 -9.94 19.26
C GLN A 220 -5.87 -10.98 20.33
N VAL A 221 -4.86 -11.60 20.96
CA VAL A 221 -5.08 -12.53 22.08
C VAL A 221 -5.69 -11.79 23.26
N ILE A 222 -5.13 -10.64 23.64
CA ILE A 222 -5.64 -9.81 24.75
C ILE A 222 -7.09 -9.39 24.51
N CYS A 223 -7.41 -8.92 23.30
CA CYS A 223 -8.78 -8.54 22.95
C CYS A 223 -9.76 -9.72 23.08
N ARG A 224 -9.35 -10.92 22.65
CA ARG A 224 -10.18 -12.13 22.81
C ARG A 224 -10.40 -12.48 24.28
N ASP A 225 -9.36 -12.36 25.10
CA ASP A 225 -9.46 -12.66 26.53
C ASP A 225 -10.36 -11.65 27.25
N LEU A 226 -10.22 -10.35 26.95
CA LEU A 226 -11.12 -9.31 27.46
C LEU A 226 -12.57 -9.54 27.01
N GLN A 227 -12.80 -10.00 25.78
CA GLN A 227 -14.14 -10.29 25.31
C GLN A 227 -14.78 -11.46 26.07
N ARG A 228 -14.03 -12.52 26.38
CA ARG A 228 -14.51 -13.61 27.24
C ARG A 228 -14.83 -13.12 28.65
N GLU A 229 -13.99 -12.25 29.21
CA GLU A 229 -14.24 -11.68 30.54
C GLU A 229 -15.52 -10.83 30.55
N ILE A 230 -15.74 -9.99 29.53
CA ILE A 230 -16.98 -9.22 29.38
C ILE A 230 -18.20 -10.15 29.32
N GLU A 231 -18.13 -11.26 28.58
CA GLU A 231 -19.21 -12.24 28.51
C GLU A 231 -19.47 -12.92 29.87
N ALA A 232 -18.42 -13.27 30.60
CA ALA A 232 -18.53 -13.83 31.95
C ALA A 232 -19.18 -12.83 32.92
N GLN A 233 -18.77 -11.56 32.90
CA GLN A 233 -19.35 -10.50 33.72
C GLN A 233 -20.82 -10.24 33.38
N LYS A 234 -21.19 -10.25 32.09
CA LYS A 234 -22.60 -10.15 31.67
C LYS A 234 -23.44 -11.30 32.22
N ALA A 235 -22.93 -12.53 32.17
CA ALA A 235 -23.62 -13.69 32.73
C ALA A 235 -23.80 -13.57 34.26
N ALA A 236 -22.76 -13.09 34.96
CA ALA A 236 -22.84 -12.84 36.40
C ALA A 236 -23.89 -11.78 36.75
N VAL A 237 -23.95 -10.67 36.00
CA VAL A 237 -24.95 -9.61 36.18
C VAL A 237 -26.38 -10.14 35.95
N SER A 238 -26.58 -10.96 34.91
CA SER A 238 -27.89 -11.61 34.68
C SER A 238 -28.32 -12.45 35.88
N LYS A 239 -27.41 -13.28 36.41
CA LYS A 239 -27.69 -14.12 37.58
C LYS A 239 -28.04 -13.30 38.82
N THR A 240 -27.33 -12.20 39.06
CA THR A 240 -27.63 -11.28 40.17
C THR A 240 -29.00 -10.64 40.01
N THR A 241 -29.38 -10.29 38.78
CA THR A 241 -30.70 -9.72 38.47
C THR A 241 -31.81 -10.75 38.73
N ASP A 242 -31.61 -12.01 38.33
CA ASP A 242 -32.54 -13.10 38.61
C ASP A 242 -32.71 -13.36 40.12
N LEU A 243 -31.61 -13.33 40.87
CA LEU A 243 -31.64 -13.46 42.33
C LEU A 243 -32.39 -12.30 42.99
N ALA A 244 -32.19 -11.06 42.52
CA ALA A 244 -32.92 -9.90 43.02
C ALA A 244 -34.44 -10.07 42.81
N ARG A 245 -34.86 -10.59 41.64
CA ARG A 245 -36.26 -10.91 41.36
C ARG A 245 -36.84 -11.98 42.28
N GLN A 246 -36.05 -13.01 42.61
CA GLN A 246 -36.46 -14.05 43.57
C GLN A 246 -36.61 -13.47 44.98
N VAL A 247 -35.71 -12.59 45.41
CA VAL A 247 -35.81 -11.90 46.71
C VAL A 247 -37.08 -11.06 46.77
N GLU A 248 -37.40 -10.30 45.72
CA GLU A 248 -38.64 -9.51 45.66
C GLU A 248 -39.88 -10.40 45.74
N GLN A 249 -39.90 -11.54 45.06
CA GLN A 249 -40.99 -12.50 45.15
C GLN A 249 -41.16 -13.05 46.57
N VAL A 250 -40.06 -13.45 47.22
CA VAL A 250 -40.09 -13.93 48.61
C VAL A 250 -40.58 -12.84 49.56
N GLU A 251 -40.19 -11.58 49.33
CA GLU A 251 -40.68 -10.45 50.13
C GLU A 251 -42.21 -10.30 50.02
N VAL A 252 -42.77 -10.44 48.81
CA VAL A 252 -44.23 -10.42 48.59
C VAL A 252 -44.91 -11.58 49.31
N GLU A 253 -44.36 -12.79 49.23
CA GLU A 253 -44.89 -13.98 49.92
C GLU A 253 -44.87 -13.80 51.45
N VAL A 254 -43.77 -13.27 52.00
CA VAL A 254 -43.63 -12.96 53.43
C VAL A 254 -44.65 -11.93 53.88
N LYS A 255 -44.87 -10.85 53.11
CA LYS A 255 -45.91 -9.84 53.41
C LYS A 255 -47.31 -10.47 53.42
N ALA A 256 -47.62 -11.36 52.47
CA ALA A 256 -48.89 -12.06 52.43
C ALA A 256 -49.09 -12.99 53.65
N MET A 257 -48.06 -13.74 54.04
CA MET A 257 -48.08 -14.57 55.25
C MET A 257 -48.26 -13.73 56.52
N ALA A 258 -47.55 -12.61 56.64
CA ALA A 258 -47.68 -11.68 57.76
C ALA A 258 -49.13 -11.16 57.88
N ALA A 259 -49.75 -10.76 56.76
CA ALA A 259 -51.13 -10.31 56.73
C ALA A 259 -52.12 -11.41 57.19
N LEU A 260 -51.93 -12.65 56.71
CA LEU A 260 -52.73 -13.81 57.13
C LEU A 260 -52.56 -14.13 58.61
N LEU A 261 -51.34 -14.04 59.14
CA LEU A 261 -51.06 -14.24 60.57
C LEU A 261 -51.74 -13.16 61.42
N THR A 262 -51.69 -11.90 60.98
CA THR A 262 -52.39 -10.80 61.66
C THR A 262 -53.90 -11.04 61.67
N ASP A 263 -54.51 -11.45 60.54
CA ASP A 263 -55.94 -11.76 60.47
C ASP A 263 -56.33 -12.92 61.40
N LYS A 264 -55.58 -14.03 61.37
CA LYS A 264 -55.80 -15.15 62.29
C LYS A 264 -55.62 -14.75 63.75
N GLY A 265 -54.65 -13.88 64.05
CA GLY A 265 -54.45 -13.31 65.37
C GLY A 265 -55.69 -12.58 65.87
N ARG A 266 -56.25 -11.66 65.06
CA ARG A 266 -57.51 -10.96 65.40
C ARG A 266 -58.68 -11.91 65.62
N ARG A 267 -58.79 -12.98 64.82
CA ARG A 267 -59.83 -14.01 64.99
C ARG A 267 -59.69 -14.77 66.30
N LEU A 268 -58.46 -15.12 66.70
CA LEU A 268 -58.18 -15.77 67.99
C LEU A 268 -58.47 -14.85 69.18
N GLU A 269 -58.12 -13.56 69.07
CA GLU A 269 -58.49 -12.55 70.07
C GLU A 269 -60.01 -12.45 70.22
N GLY A 270 -60.75 -12.37 69.11
CA GLY A 270 -62.21 -12.39 69.13
C GLY A 270 -62.79 -13.65 69.78
N LEU A 271 -62.23 -14.83 69.51
CA LEU A 271 -62.62 -16.07 70.20
C LEU A 271 -62.34 -16.00 71.70
N SER A 272 -61.17 -15.49 72.09
CA SER A 272 -60.79 -15.29 73.50
C SER A 272 -61.79 -14.37 74.23
N ASP A 273 -62.21 -13.29 73.59
CA ASP A 273 -63.21 -12.36 74.12
C ASP A 273 -64.57 -13.05 74.28
N THR A 274 -65.04 -13.79 73.26
CA THR A 274 -66.30 -14.55 73.38
C THR A 274 -66.25 -15.61 74.49
N CYS A 275 -65.13 -16.31 74.66
CA CYS A 275 -64.93 -17.24 75.78
C CYS A 275 -64.98 -16.53 77.14
N ARG A 276 -64.40 -15.32 77.23
CA ARG A 276 -64.45 -14.49 78.44
C ARG A 276 -65.88 -14.06 78.77
N ASP A 277 -66.64 -13.63 77.75
CA ASP A 277 -68.05 -13.25 77.90
C ASP A 277 -68.90 -14.44 78.35
N VAL A 278 -68.75 -15.61 77.73
CA VAL A 278 -69.43 -16.84 78.15
C VAL A 278 -69.06 -17.22 79.59
N SER A 279 -67.79 -17.15 79.96
CA SER A 279 -67.35 -17.40 81.34
C SER A 279 -68.00 -16.42 82.32
N SER A 280 -68.15 -15.15 81.94
CA SER A 280 -68.81 -14.12 82.75
C SER A 280 -70.32 -14.39 82.92
N MET A 281 -71.01 -14.83 81.85
CA MET A 281 -72.42 -15.21 81.89
C MET A 281 -72.66 -16.46 82.74
N LEU A 282 -71.79 -17.46 82.65
CA LEU A 282 -71.88 -18.65 83.51
C LEU A 282 -71.67 -18.28 84.99
N LYS A 283 -70.76 -17.36 85.30
CA LYS A 283 -70.56 -16.84 86.66
C LYS A 283 -71.76 -16.06 87.20
N SER A 284 -72.52 -15.36 86.35
CA SER A 284 -73.73 -14.67 86.79
C SER A 284 -74.90 -15.63 87.02
N LEU A 285 -75.04 -16.67 86.20
CA LEU A 285 -76.05 -17.73 86.36
C LEU A 285 -75.83 -18.59 87.62
N GLY A 286 -74.58 -18.85 88.01
CA GLY A 286 -74.25 -19.58 89.25
C GLY A 286 -74.42 -18.79 90.55
N LYS A 287 -74.86 -17.52 90.49
CA LYS A 287 -75.16 -16.66 91.64
C LYS A 287 -76.67 -16.45 91.88
N ALA A 288 -77.52 -17.15 91.13
CA ALA A 288 -78.96 -17.21 91.33
C ALA A 288 -79.36 -18.40 92.21
#